data_AF-A0A821TLL4-F1
#
_entry.id   AF-A0A821TLL4-F1
#
_cell.length_a   1.000
_cell.length_b   1.000
_cell.length_c   1.000
_cell.angle_alpha   90.00
_cell.angle_beta   90.00
_cell.angle_gamma   90.00
#
_symmetry.space_group_name_H-M   'P 1'
#
loop_
_entity.id
_entity.type
_entity.pdbx_description
1 polymer ?
#
loop_
_entity_poly.entity_id
_entity_poly.type
_entity_poly.pdbx_seq_one_letter_code
_entity_poly.pdbx_strand_id
1 'polypeptide(L)'
;HYNIKSTKEKKNSLNNQTIYVRSPSSSSTEIKFLQATMIDENINLVQFIDSNISQEPVFFTVSSDQILYTNKPPQSKYYVNFTYHTTDTVYVNYLRSNLNWKTRYQLYLFDESEEPILIAIADIRNDGKSNINIEYAELLAGDINLKMSEKPNPRALNTFYDGIPEDYESQSPPTVEKGQEVAGLYVYTVNQSFSIDSKTNYLLTMFRPQVNVTRFVRIYKTYFYGIGKSIGKGERTYRLSSDVFLF
;
A
#
# COMPACT_ATOMS: atom_id res chain seq x y z
N HIS A 1 -19.16 30.17 6.37
CA HIS A 1 -18.31 30.67 5.26
C HIS A 1 -16.97 29.95 5.32
N TYR A 2 -16.59 29.25 4.25
CA TYR A 2 -15.34 28.49 4.20
C TYR A 2 -14.23 29.37 3.60
N ASN A 3 -13.08 29.46 4.27
CA ASN A 3 -11.87 30.04 3.71
C ASN A 3 -10.81 28.93 3.66
N ILE A 4 -10.65 28.31 2.50
CA ILE A 4 -9.56 27.38 2.25
C ILE A 4 -8.31 28.23 2.03
N LYS A 5 -7.48 28.37 3.06
CA LYS A 5 -6.13 28.90 2.90
C LYS A 5 -5.18 27.74 2.62
N SER A 6 -4.93 27.47 1.34
CA SER A 6 -3.80 26.63 0.96
C SER A 6 -2.51 27.41 1.22
N THR A 7 -1.82 27.10 2.30
CA THR A 7 -0.46 27.63 2.50
C THR A 7 0.45 26.85 1.56
N LYS A 8 0.85 27.45 0.44
CA LYS A 8 1.93 26.90 -0.39
C LYS A 8 3.19 26.85 0.47
N GLU A 9 3.79 25.67 0.53
CA GLU A 9 5.03 25.39 1.23
C GLU A 9 6.08 26.47 0.91
N LYS A 10 6.80 26.96 1.92
CA LYS A 10 8.12 27.58 1.69
C LYS A 10 9.07 26.43 1.31
N LYS A 11 8.93 25.91 0.10
CA LYS A 11 9.95 25.05 -0.49
C LYS A 11 11.20 25.93 -0.59
N ASN A 12 12.27 25.56 0.11
CA ASN A 12 13.57 26.15 -0.17
C ASN A 12 13.93 25.71 -1.59
N SER A 13 13.60 26.56 -2.55
CA SER A 13 13.91 26.33 -3.96
C SER A 13 15.40 26.07 -4.10
N LEU A 14 15.74 25.07 -4.90
CA LEU A 14 17.12 24.79 -5.29
C LEU A 14 17.59 25.74 -6.38
N ASN A 15 16.71 26.59 -6.92
CA ASN A 15 17.10 27.62 -7.89
C ASN A 15 18.13 28.59 -7.27
N ASN A 16 19.10 28.96 -8.08
CA ASN A 16 20.29 29.74 -7.73
C ASN A 16 21.21 29.10 -6.67
N GLN A 17 21.05 27.80 -6.37
CA GLN A 17 21.98 27.09 -5.50
C GLN A 17 23.13 26.45 -6.29
N THR A 18 24.30 26.43 -5.65
CA THR A 18 25.47 25.68 -6.13
C THR A 18 25.22 24.18 -6.01
N ILE A 19 25.37 23.48 -7.13
CA ILE A 19 25.27 22.03 -7.27
C ILE A 19 26.53 21.48 -7.94
N TYR A 20 26.73 20.17 -7.84
CA TYR A 20 27.81 19.47 -8.51
C TYR A 20 27.23 18.50 -9.54
N VAL A 21 27.56 18.68 -10.81
CA VAL A 21 27.07 17.85 -11.92
C VAL A 21 28.16 16.90 -12.36
N ARG A 22 27.83 15.62 -12.58
CA ARG A 22 28.80 14.64 -13.10
C ARG A 22 29.35 15.10 -14.46
N SER A 23 30.66 15.21 -14.56
CA SER A 23 31.35 15.58 -15.80
C SER A 23 31.18 14.49 -16.87
N PRO A 24 30.99 14.85 -18.15
CA PRO A 24 31.04 13.90 -19.26
C PRO A 24 32.38 13.15 -19.37
N SER A 25 33.46 13.72 -18.85
CA SER A 25 34.79 13.09 -18.80
C SER A 25 34.95 12.08 -17.63
N SER A 26 33.90 11.83 -16.87
CA SER A 26 33.90 10.81 -15.81
C SER A 26 33.97 9.41 -16.40
N SER A 27 34.75 8.53 -15.77
CA SER A 27 34.78 7.10 -16.09
C SER A 27 34.01 6.28 -15.04
N SER A 28 34.04 4.96 -15.17
CA SER A 28 33.57 4.03 -14.13
C SER A 28 34.48 3.99 -12.90
N THR A 29 35.76 4.35 -13.05
CA THR A 29 36.78 4.29 -11.99
C THR A 29 37.05 5.65 -11.35
N GLU A 30 36.75 6.74 -12.04
CA GLU A 30 36.97 8.11 -11.56
C GLU A 30 35.75 8.99 -11.93
N ILE A 31 34.99 9.38 -10.91
CA ILE A 31 33.83 10.27 -11.08
C ILE A 31 34.30 11.70 -10.85
N LYS A 32 34.17 12.55 -11.87
CA LYS A 32 34.50 13.98 -11.79
C LYS A 32 33.22 14.79 -11.72
N PHE A 33 33.23 15.86 -10.95
CA PHE A 33 32.10 16.76 -10.82
C PHE A 33 32.47 18.18 -11.26
N LEU A 34 31.54 18.83 -11.92
CA LEU A 34 31.60 20.23 -12.34
C LEU A 34 30.69 21.03 -11.40
N GLN A 35 31.20 22.12 -10.85
CA GLN A 35 30.38 23.03 -10.07
C GLN A 35 29.49 23.84 -11.01
N ALA A 36 28.18 23.82 -10.77
CA ALA A 36 27.19 24.53 -11.57
C ALA A 36 26.16 25.22 -10.66
N THR A 37 25.35 26.11 -11.23
CA THR A 37 24.24 26.77 -10.55
C THR A 37 22.93 26.21 -11.09
N MET A 38 22.04 25.75 -10.22
CA MET A 38 20.70 25.32 -10.63
C MET A 38 19.86 26.53 -11.04
N ILE A 39 19.33 26.56 -12.25
CA ILE A 39 18.47 27.65 -12.75
C ILE A 39 16.99 27.31 -12.61
N ASP A 40 16.62 26.08 -13.01
CA ASP A 40 15.25 25.57 -12.85
C ASP A 40 15.26 24.11 -12.42
N GLU A 41 14.89 23.89 -11.15
CA GLU A 41 14.81 22.57 -10.53
C GLU A 41 13.73 21.65 -11.11
N ASN A 42 12.72 22.17 -11.84
CA ASN A 42 11.65 21.33 -12.40
C ASN A 42 12.10 20.56 -13.64
N ILE A 43 13.04 21.14 -14.40
CA ILE A 43 13.61 20.57 -15.62
C ILE A 43 15.11 20.27 -15.47
N ASN A 44 15.66 20.44 -14.27
CA ASN A 44 17.09 20.33 -13.97
C ASN A 44 17.96 21.16 -14.93
N LEU A 45 17.54 22.40 -15.22
CA LEU A 45 18.34 23.33 -16.01
C LEU A 45 19.45 23.88 -15.14
N VAL A 46 20.70 23.73 -15.59
CA VAL A 46 21.89 24.18 -14.86
C VAL A 46 22.68 25.17 -15.70
N GLN A 47 23.33 26.11 -15.02
CA GLN A 47 24.26 27.07 -15.58
C GLN A 47 25.68 26.73 -15.13
N PHE A 48 26.57 26.58 -16.09
CA PHE A 48 27.99 26.38 -15.87
C PHE A 48 28.77 27.58 -16.38
N ILE A 49 29.72 28.06 -15.59
CA ILE A 49 30.62 29.15 -15.94
C ILE A 49 32.04 28.64 -15.68
N ASP A 50 32.82 28.50 -16.75
CA ASP A 50 34.26 28.26 -16.66
C ASP A 50 34.98 29.36 -17.42
N SER A 51 35.58 30.26 -16.64
CA SER A 51 36.33 31.41 -17.15
C SER A 51 37.50 31.03 -18.05
N ASN A 52 37.94 29.77 -18.03
CA ASN A 52 39.02 29.28 -18.89
C ASN A 52 38.52 28.77 -20.25
N ILE A 53 37.23 28.48 -20.39
CA ILE A 53 36.64 27.86 -21.60
C ILE A 53 35.77 28.86 -22.36
N SER A 54 34.99 29.69 -21.66
CA SER A 54 34.10 30.67 -22.29
C SER A 54 33.83 31.83 -21.34
N GLN A 55 33.72 33.04 -21.90
CA GLN A 55 33.22 34.22 -21.15
C GLN A 55 31.70 34.17 -20.97
N GLU A 56 31.00 33.34 -21.77
CA GLU A 56 29.55 33.20 -21.72
C GLU A 56 29.13 31.95 -20.93
N PRO A 57 28.04 32.04 -20.13
CA PRO A 57 27.51 30.90 -19.41
C PRO A 57 26.94 29.84 -20.35
N VAL A 58 27.22 28.57 -20.04
CA VAL A 58 26.66 27.43 -20.75
C VAL A 58 25.46 26.90 -19.96
N PHE A 59 24.34 26.69 -20.64
CA PHE A 59 23.12 26.15 -20.05
C PHE A 59 22.81 24.77 -20.61
N PHE A 60 22.48 23.82 -19.75
CA PHE A 60 22.09 22.47 -20.16
C PHE A 60 21.21 21.80 -19.12
N THR A 61 20.46 20.78 -19.53
CA THR A 61 19.65 19.95 -18.65
C THR A 61 20.42 18.71 -18.19
N VAL A 62 20.26 18.31 -16.94
CA VAL A 62 21.00 17.18 -16.35
C VAL A 62 20.02 16.18 -15.72
N SER A 63 20.30 14.89 -15.85
CA SER A 63 19.51 13.86 -15.17
C SER A 63 19.69 13.96 -13.64
N SER A 64 18.63 13.76 -12.87
CA SER A 64 18.65 13.95 -11.42
C SER A 64 19.68 13.06 -10.69
N ASP A 65 20.00 11.90 -11.25
CA ASP A 65 21.00 10.95 -10.74
C ASP A 65 22.45 11.40 -10.99
N GLN A 66 22.65 12.43 -11.82
CA GLN A 66 23.95 13.03 -12.12
C GLN A 66 24.20 14.32 -11.34
N ILE A 67 23.28 14.72 -10.46
CA ILE A 67 23.36 15.94 -9.65
C ILE A 67 23.65 15.57 -8.19
N LEU A 68 24.69 16.16 -7.65
CA LEU A 68 25.02 16.12 -6.23
C LEU A 68 24.68 17.48 -5.61
N TYR A 69 23.67 17.47 -4.75
CA TYR A 69 23.19 18.66 -4.05
C TYR A 69 24.06 18.94 -2.83
N THR A 70 24.48 20.19 -2.67
CA THR A 70 25.25 20.66 -1.50
C THR A 70 24.43 20.66 -0.21
N ASN A 71 23.12 20.87 -0.34
CA ASN A 71 22.15 20.82 0.74
C ASN A 71 21.20 19.64 0.53
N LYS A 72 20.82 18.99 1.62
CA LYS A 72 19.77 17.96 1.57
C LYS A 72 18.50 18.60 0.97
N PRO A 73 17.96 18.08 -0.14
CA PRO A 73 16.75 18.64 -0.72
C PRO A 73 15.63 18.63 0.33
N PRO A 74 14.79 19.69 0.39
CA PRO A 74 13.71 19.76 1.35
C PRO A 74 12.82 18.54 1.18
N GLN A 75 12.69 17.74 2.24
CA GLN A 75 11.70 16.67 2.26
C GLN A 75 10.33 17.33 2.30
N SER A 76 9.54 17.21 1.24
CA SER A 76 8.16 17.67 1.22
C SER A 76 7.41 17.04 2.40
N LYS A 77 7.03 17.87 3.36
CA LYS A 77 6.14 17.47 4.44
C LYS A 77 4.80 18.13 4.17
N TYR A 78 3.84 17.33 3.75
CA TYR A 78 2.47 17.79 3.54
C TYR A 78 1.81 17.99 4.91
N TYR A 79 1.48 19.24 5.22
CA TYR A 79 0.67 19.60 6.38
C TYR A 79 -0.67 20.10 5.88
N VAL A 80 -1.76 19.60 6.44
CA VAL A 80 -3.09 20.14 6.20
C VAL A 80 -3.59 20.73 7.52
N ASN A 81 -3.59 22.06 7.60
CA ASN A 81 -4.11 22.76 8.76
C ASN A 81 -5.57 23.12 8.49
N PHE A 82 -6.47 22.58 9.29
CA PHE A 82 -7.88 22.94 9.29
C PHE A 82 -8.14 23.87 10.48
N THR A 83 -8.71 25.04 10.23
CA THR A 83 -9.25 25.90 11.29
C THR A 83 -10.76 25.88 11.14
N TYR A 84 -11.44 25.30 12.12
CA TYR A 84 -12.88 25.16 12.13
C TYR A 84 -13.43 25.83 13.39
N HIS A 85 -14.42 26.70 13.22
CA HIS A 85 -15.09 27.40 14.31
C HIS A 85 -16.55 26.93 14.34
N THR A 86 -16.90 26.15 15.36
CA THR A 86 -18.27 25.70 15.63
C THR A 86 -18.47 25.52 17.13
N THR A 87 -19.74 25.44 17.55
CA THR A 87 -20.15 24.95 18.87
C THR A 87 -20.44 23.45 18.89
N ASP A 88 -20.50 22.81 17.71
CA ASP A 88 -20.99 21.45 17.53
C ASP A 88 -19.87 20.42 17.29
N THR A 89 -20.19 19.13 17.37
CA THR A 89 -19.25 18.05 17.03
C THR A 89 -18.98 18.01 15.52
N VAL A 90 -17.72 17.78 15.13
CA VAL A 90 -17.27 17.81 13.72
C VAL A 90 -16.62 16.49 13.36
N TYR A 91 -17.10 15.88 12.28
CA TYR A 91 -16.51 14.67 11.70
C TYR A 91 -15.67 15.04 10.48
N VAL A 92 -14.40 14.62 10.48
CA VAL A 92 -13.47 14.87 9.37
C VAL A 92 -13.16 13.56 8.66
N ASN A 93 -13.57 13.46 7.39
CA ASN A 93 -13.29 12.32 6.53
C ASN A 93 -12.16 12.66 5.57
N TYR A 94 -11.14 11.81 5.49
CA TYR A 94 -10.02 11.99 4.56
C TYR A 94 -9.42 10.65 4.14
N LEU A 95 -8.89 10.61 2.92
CA LEU A 95 -8.27 9.41 2.36
C LEU A 95 -6.81 9.32 2.81
N ARG A 96 -6.42 8.16 3.36
CA ARG A 96 -5.03 7.80 3.65
C ARG A 96 -4.59 6.69 2.72
N SER A 97 -3.55 6.92 1.93
CA SER A 97 -2.97 5.90 1.03
C SER A 97 -1.92 5.02 1.71
N ASN A 98 -1.54 5.32 2.95
CA ASN A 98 -0.52 4.58 3.68
C ASN A 98 -1.05 3.33 4.40
N LEU A 99 -2.37 3.10 4.36
CA LEU A 99 -3.00 1.85 4.78
C LEU A 99 -3.38 1.06 3.54
N ASN A 100 -2.84 -0.15 3.44
CA ASN A 100 -3.28 -1.13 2.45
C ASN A 100 -3.55 -2.44 3.17
N TRP A 101 -4.45 -3.26 2.61
CA TRP A 101 -4.70 -4.57 3.17
C TRP A 101 -5.01 -5.57 2.06
N LYS A 102 -4.82 -6.85 2.37
CA LYS A 102 -5.18 -7.97 1.50
C LYS A 102 -5.64 -9.15 2.33
N THR A 103 -6.42 -10.04 1.73
CA THR A 103 -6.74 -11.33 2.33
C THR A 103 -5.58 -12.30 2.14
N ARG A 104 -5.17 -12.98 3.20
CA ARG A 104 -4.22 -14.09 3.21
C ARG A 104 -4.94 -15.33 3.72
N TYR A 105 -4.66 -16.48 3.12
CA TYR A 105 -5.21 -17.75 3.55
C TYR A 105 -4.11 -18.65 4.15
N GLN A 106 -4.44 -19.29 5.27
CA GLN A 106 -3.62 -20.35 5.86
C GLN A 106 -4.40 -21.66 5.81
N LEU A 107 -3.91 -22.61 5.03
CA LEU A 107 -4.48 -23.94 4.89
C LEU A 107 -3.66 -24.93 5.71
N TYR A 108 -4.29 -25.53 6.71
CA TYR A 108 -3.75 -26.62 7.51
C TYR A 108 -4.30 -27.93 6.96
N LEU A 109 -3.43 -28.69 6.30
CA LEU A 109 -3.72 -30.04 5.85
C LEU A 109 -3.16 -31.01 6.90
N PHE A 110 -4.03 -31.55 7.74
CA PHE A 110 -3.67 -32.58 8.69
C PHE A 110 -3.63 -33.96 8.02
N ASP A 111 -3.16 -34.97 8.76
CA ASP A 111 -3.25 -36.37 8.35
C ASP A 111 -4.72 -36.82 8.24
N GLU A 112 -4.97 -38.01 7.68
CA GLU A 112 -6.30 -38.47 7.24
C GLU A 112 -7.38 -38.49 8.35
N SER A 113 -7.00 -38.37 9.63
CA SER A 113 -7.88 -38.39 10.79
C SER A 113 -8.47 -37.03 11.17
N GLU A 114 -8.01 -35.92 10.60
CA GLU A 114 -8.43 -34.57 11.00
C GLU A 114 -8.99 -33.76 9.82
N GLU A 115 -10.00 -32.94 10.11
CA GLU A 115 -10.60 -32.07 9.11
C GLU A 115 -9.64 -30.94 8.71
N PRO A 116 -9.48 -30.66 7.40
CA PRO A 116 -8.65 -29.57 6.94
C PRO A 116 -9.19 -28.23 7.43
N ILE A 117 -8.31 -27.37 7.93
CA ILE A 117 -8.69 -26.04 8.44
C ILE A 117 -8.17 -24.97 7.48
N LEU A 118 -9.07 -24.15 6.95
CA LEU A 118 -8.73 -22.92 6.22
C LEU A 118 -9.02 -21.71 7.10
N ILE A 119 -8.04 -20.82 7.25
CA ILE A 119 -8.19 -19.57 7.99
C ILE A 119 -7.95 -18.41 7.02
N ALA A 120 -8.93 -17.52 6.92
CA ALA A 120 -8.77 -16.24 6.23
C ALA A 120 -8.28 -15.18 7.22
N ILE A 121 -7.29 -14.40 6.81
CA ILE A 121 -6.62 -13.37 7.62
C ILE A 121 -6.56 -12.09 6.80
N ALA A 122 -7.01 -10.98 7.36
CA ALA A 122 -6.75 -9.65 6.83
C ALA A 122 -5.32 -9.24 7.22
N ASP A 123 -4.47 -9.09 6.20
CA ASP A 123 -3.09 -8.62 6.34
C ASP A 123 -3.08 -7.12 6.04
N ILE A 124 -3.15 -6.31 7.10
CA ILE A 124 -3.25 -4.85 7.04
C ILE A 124 -1.87 -4.25 7.25
N ARG A 125 -1.37 -3.46 6.30
CA ARG A 125 -0.05 -2.85 6.33
C ARG A 125 -0.15 -1.34 6.49
N ASN A 126 0.66 -0.81 7.41
CA ASN A 126 0.86 0.62 7.59
C ASN A 126 2.22 1.04 7.05
N ASP A 127 2.23 1.59 5.83
CA ASP A 127 3.42 2.17 5.21
C ASP A 127 3.73 3.60 5.69
N GLY A 128 2.94 4.11 6.64
CA GLY A 128 3.12 5.42 7.25
C GLY A 128 4.34 5.49 8.16
N LYS A 129 4.68 6.72 8.57
CA LYS A 129 5.69 7.00 9.60
C LYS A 129 5.09 7.13 11.01
N SER A 130 3.77 7.10 11.11
CA SER A 130 3.03 7.28 12.35
C SER A 130 2.22 6.03 12.67
N ASN A 131 2.10 5.73 13.95
CA ASN A 131 1.13 4.76 14.45
C ASN A 131 -0.28 5.26 14.18
N ILE A 132 -1.24 4.33 14.07
CA ILE A 132 -2.64 4.63 13.81
C ILE A 132 -3.47 3.89 14.84
N ASN A 133 -4.32 4.62 15.55
CA ASN A 133 -5.34 4.05 16.42
C ASN A 133 -6.65 4.02 15.64
N ILE A 134 -7.28 2.86 15.61
CA ILE A 134 -8.52 2.61 14.88
C ILE A 134 -9.55 2.22 15.94
N GLU A 135 -10.57 3.06 16.09
CA GLU A 135 -11.70 2.77 17.00
C GLU A 135 -12.68 1.81 16.34
N TYR A 136 -12.92 2.01 15.04
CA TYR A 136 -13.83 1.22 14.21
C TYR A 136 -13.24 1.06 12.81
N ALA A 137 -13.41 -0.12 12.21
CA ALA A 137 -13.03 -0.36 10.82
C ALA A 137 -14.01 -1.29 10.11
N GLU A 138 -14.15 -1.03 8.81
CA GLU A 138 -14.80 -1.92 7.85
C GLU A 138 -13.80 -2.28 6.75
N LEU A 139 -13.64 -3.57 6.48
CA LEU A 139 -12.83 -4.08 5.39
C LEU A 139 -13.77 -4.48 4.24
N LEU A 140 -13.53 -3.93 3.06
CA LEU A 140 -14.36 -4.14 1.87
C LEU A 140 -13.63 -5.02 0.85
N ALA A 141 -14.10 -6.24 0.59
CA ALA A 141 -13.53 -7.15 -0.42
C ALA A 141 -14.51 -7.41 -1.57
N GLY A 142 -14.03 -7.72 -2.77
CA GLY A 142 -14.88 -8.10 -3.89
C GLY A 142 -14.35 -7.62 -5.24
N ASP A 143 -15.01 -8.04 -6.32
CA ASP A 143 -14.73 -7.53 -7.66
C ASP A 143 -15.42 -6.16 -7.83
N ILE A 144 -14.70 -5.11 -7.48
CA ILE A 144 -15.19 -3.73 -7.56
C ILE A 144 -15.01 -3.24 -9.00
N ASN A 145 -15.81 -3.78 -9.92
CA ASN A 145 -15.97 -3.20 -11.24
C ASN A 145 -16.98 -2.04 -11.16
N LEU A 146 -16.52 -0.89 -10.64
CA LEU A 146 -17.29 0.36 -10.65
C LEU A 146 -17.44 0.85 -12.10
N LYS A 147 -18.39 0.29 -12.83
CA LYS A 147 -18.93 0.98 -14.00
C LYS A 147 -19.71 2.17 -13.47
N MET A 148 -19.10 3.35 -13.55
CA MET A 148 -19.71 4.62 -13.19
C MET A 148 -20.88 4.88 -14.15
N SER A 149 -22.05 4.30 -13.86
CA SER A 149 -23.26 4.63 -14.60
C SER A 149 -23.62 6.07 -14.24
N GLU A 150 -23.76 6.92 -15.24
CA GLU A 150 -24.17 8.31 -15.12
C GLU A 150 -25.51 8.44 -14.38
N LYS A 151 -25.44 8.60 -13.05
CA LYS A 151 -26.28 9.41 -12.17
C LYS A 151 -26.06 8.95 -10.72
N PRO A 152 -25.38 9.74 -9.88
CA PRO A 152 -25.29 9.41 -8.46
C PRO A 152 -26.67 9.63 -7.83
N ASN A 153 -27.27 8.56 -7.31
CA ASN A 153 -28.33 8.68 -6.33
C ASN A 153 -27.74 8.30 -4.97
N PRO A 154 -27.29 9.28 -4.15
CA PRO A 154 -26.74 8.99 -2.84
C PRO A 154 -27.89 8.67 -1.90
N ARG A 155 -28.24 7.38 -1.81
CA ARG A 155 -28.89 6.83 -0.62
C ARG A 155 -27.89 5.93 0.08
N ALA A 156 -26.91 6.56 0.72
CA ALA A 156 -26.25 5.95 1.87
C ALA A 156 -27.32 5.87 2.98
N LEU A 157 -27.59 4.67 3.45
CA LEU A 157 -28.38 4.46 4.66
C LEU A 157 -27.60 5.08 5.83
N ASN A 158 -28.18 6.13 6.43
CA ASN A 158 -27.71 6.67 7.70
C ASN A 158 -27.97 5.62 8.80
N THR A 159 -26.99 4.80 9.12
CA THR A 159 -26.92 4.14 10.43
C THR A 159 -26.24 5.11 11.39
N PHE A 160 -27.04 5.92 12.07
CA PHE A 160 -26.62 6.57 13.31
C PHE A 160 -26.54 5.50 14.39
N TYR A 161 -25.37 5.29 15.00
CA TYR A 161 -25.26 4.62 16.29
C TYR A 161 -24.68 5.58 17.31
N ASP A 162 -25.44 5.71 18.39
CA ASP A 162 -25.19 6.51 19.58
C ASP A 162 -24.06 5.85 20.38
N GLY A 163 -23.02 6.62 20.70
CA GLY A 163 -21.82 6.12 21.38
C GLY A 163 -21.98 6.15 22.89
N ILE A 164 -21.91 4.98 23.53
CA ILE A 164 -21.69 4.84 24.98
C ILE A 164 -20.20 4.51 25.19
N PRO A 165 -19.46 5.23 26.05
CA PRO A 165 -18.11 4.85 26.42
C PRO A 165 -18.15 3.79 27.52
N GLU A 166 -17.49 2.65 27.31
CA GLU A 166 -17.25 1.67 28.38
C GLU A 166 -15.75 1.37 28.53
N ASP A 167 -15.42 1.06 29.79
CA ASP A 167 -14.11 1.03 30.41
C ASP A 167 -13.12 0.00 29.83
N TYR A 168 -11.83 0.33 30.01
CA TYR A 168 -10.69 -0.51 29.64
C TYR A 168 -10.62 -1.79 30.48
N GLU A 169 -11.03 -2.93 29.90
CA GLU A 169 -10.62 -4.26 30.34
C GLU A 169 -9.78 -4.99 29.28
N SER A 170 -8.94 -5.91 29.74
CA SER A 170 -7.96 -6.71 28.98
C SER A 170 -8.52 -7.21 27.65
N GLN A 171 -8.09 -6.57 26.55
CA GLN A 171 -8.63 -6.84 25.22
C GLN A 171 -8.17 -8.20 24.69
N SER A 172 -9.15 -9.08 24.49
CA SER A 172 -9.06 -10.15 23.49
C SER A 172 -8.64 -9.53 22.14
N PRO A 173 -7.91 -10.25 21.27
CA PRO A 173 -7.54 -9.70 19.98
C PRO A 173 -8.80 -9.37 19.18
N PRO A 174 -8.80 -8.25 18.42
CA PRO A 174 -9.92 -7.88 17.57
C PRO A 174 -10.33 -9.05 16.69
N THR A 175 -11.64 -9.27 16.59
CA THR A 175 -12.22 -10.29 15.73
C THR A 175 -13.09 -9.62 14.68
N VAL A 176 -13.16 -10.24 13.52
CA VAL A 176 -13.98 -9.76 12.40
C VAL A 176 -15.30 -10.51 12.43
N GLU A 177 -16.40 -9.78 12.39
CA GLU A 177 -17.71 -10.41 12.27
C GLU A 177 -18.00 -10.81 10.81
N LYS A 178 -18.82 -11.86 10.64
CA LYS A 178 -19.17 -12.38 9.31
C LYS A 178 -19.85 -11.27 8.50
N GLY A 179 -19.24 -10.91 7.39
CA GLY A 179 -19.64 -9.76 6.61
C GLY A 179 -20.96 -9.90 5.85
N GLN A 180 -21.57 -8.76 5.54
CA GLN A 180 -22.71 -8.69 4.62
C GLN A 180 -22.21 -8.72 3.17
N GLU A 181 -22.90 -9.49 2.31
CA GLU A 181 -22.68 -9.48 0.87
C GLU A 181 -23.73 -8.59 0.19
N VAL A 182 -23.27 -7.64 -0.61
CA VAL A 182 -24.11 -6.81 -1.46
C VAL A 182 -23.50 -6.77 -2.87
N ALA A 183 -24.15 -7.45 -3.82
CA ALA A 183 -23.75 -7.45 -5.23
C ALA A 183 -22.27 -7.82 -5.48
N GLY A 184 -21.75 -8.82 -4.76
CA GLY A 184 -20.36 -9.27 -4.87
C GLY A 184 -19.33 -8.43 -4.09
N LEU A 185 -19.77 -7.40 -3.37
CA LEU A 185 -18.99 -6.68 -2.36
C LEU A 185 -19.27 -7.28 -0.97
N TYR A 186 -18.21 -7.56 -0.22
CA TYR A 186 -18.25 -8.10 1.13
C TYR A 186 -17.76 -7.04 2.12
N VAL A 187 -18.56 -6.79 3.15
CA VAL A 187 -18.26 -5.80 4.20
C VAL A 187 -17.96 -6.52 5.50
N TYR A 188 -16.73 -6.45 5.98
CA TYR A 188 -16.27 -7.08 7.21
C TYR A 188 -16.03 -6.04 8.30
N THR A 189 -16.79 -6.09 9.39
CA THR A 189 -16.67 -5.13 10.49
C THR A 189 -15.67 -5.62 11.54
N VAL A 190 -14.80 -4.71 11.99
CA VAL A 190 -13.90 -4.91 13.13
C VAL A 190 -14.52 -4.21 14.33
N ASN A 191 -15.02 -5.00 15.28
CA ASN A 191 -15.85 -4.52 16.40
C ASN A 191 -15.04 -4.04 17.62
N GLN A 192 -13.72 -4.18 17.59
CA GLN A 192 -12.82 -3.78 18.67
C GLN A 192 -11.78 -2.80 18.16
N SER A 193 -11.45 -1.82 19.01
CA SER A 193 -10.40 -0.87 18.72
C SER A 193 -9.04 -1.55 18.61
N PHE A 194 -8.18 -1.11 17.71
CA PHE A 194 -6.83 -1.64 17.58
C PHE A 194 -5.84 -0.58 17.09
N SER A 195 -4.56 -0.81 17.35
CA SER A 195 -3.48 0.08 16.92
C SER A 195 -2.56 -0.62 15.92
N ILE A 196 -2.18 0.07 14.86
CA ILE A 196 -1.21 -0.39 13.88
C ILE A 196 0.03 0.50 13.96
N ASP A 197 1.14 -0.09 14.37
CA ASP A 197 2.43 0.60 14.44
C ASP A 197 2.90 1.07 13.05
N SER A 198 3.79 2.06 13.03
CA SER A 198 4.41 2.51 11.79
C SER A 198 5.27 1.40 11.17
N LYS A 199 5.20 1.22 9.86
CA LYS A 199 6.03 0.26 9.10
C LYS A 199 5.82 -1.21 9.52
N THR A 200 4.65 -1.55 10.04
CA THR A 200 4.31 -2.92 10.42
C THR A 200 3.14 -3.48 9.60
N ASN A 201 2.97 -4.80 9.70
CA ASN A 201 1.80 -5.51 9.22
C ASN A 201 1.03 -6.02 10.45
N TYR A 202 -0.27 -5.81 10.46
CA TYR A 202 -1.21 -6.29 11.46
C TYR A 202 -2.05 -7.41 10.85
N LEU A 203 -2.07 -8.57 11.51
CA LEU A 203 -2.80 -9.75 11.05
C LEU A 203 -4.08 -9.88 11.86
N LEU A 204 -5.21 -9.74 11.18
CA LEU A 204 -6.53 -9.82 11.79
C LEU A 204 -7.24 -11.07 11.30
N THR A 205 -7.63 -11.96 12.20
CA THR A 205 -8.36 -13.19 11.82
C THR A 205 -9.75 -12.82 11.35
N MET A 206 -10.13 -13.28 10.15
CA MET A 206 -11.42 -12.97 9.55
C MET A 206 -12.47 -14.06 9.81
N PHE A 207 -12.51 -15.07 8.94
CA PHE A 207 -13.44 -16.18 9.00
C PHE A 207 -12.70 -17.49 8.68
N ARG A 208 -13.35 -18.61 9.00
CA ARG A 208 -12.83 -19.96 8.73
C ARG A 208 -13.75 -20.66 7.74
N PRO A 209 -13.44 -20.64 6.44
CA PRO A 209 -14.22 -21.39 5.47
C PRO A 209 -14.17 -22.88 5.78
N GLN A 210 -15.30 -23.55 5.62
CA GLN A 210 -15.36 -25.01 5.60
C GLN A 210 -14.78 -25.49 4.28
N VAL A 211 -13.68 -26.21 4.34
CA VAL A 211 -13.00 -26.74 3.16
C VAL A 211 -13.15 -28.26 3.09
N ASN A 212 -13.41 -28.76 1.90
CA ASN A 212 -13.29 -30.17 1.57
C ASN A 212 -12.07 -30.37 0.68
N VAL A 213 -11.19 -31.29 1.08
CA VAL A 213 -9.94 -31.59 0.40
C VAL A 213 -10.00 -33.01 -0.13
N THR A 214 -10.09 -33.15 -1.46
CA THR A 214 -9.94 -34.44 -2.12
C THR A 214 -8.48 -34.64 -2.51
N ARG A 215 -7.86 -35.72 -2.01
CA ARG A 215 -6.47 -36.10 -2.32
C ARG A 215 -6.48 -37.15 -3.44
N PHE A 216 -5.66 -36.97 -4.47
CA PHE A 216 -5.47 -37.98 -5.52
C PHE A 216 -4.02 -38.08 -5.94
N VAL A 217 -3.61 -39.29 -6.32
CA VAL A 217 -2.27 -39.57 -6.84
C VAL A 217 -2.37 -39.60 -8.36
N ARG A 218 -1.59 -38.76 -9.02
CA ARG A 218 -1.47 -38.75 -10.48
C ARG A 218 -0.16 -39.41 -10.86
N ILE A 219 -0.26 -40.58 -11.48
CA ILE A 219 0.90 -41.24 -12.09
C ILE A 219 0.79 -41.03 -13.59
N TYR A 220 1.81 -40.42 -14.19
CA TYR A 220 1.90 -40.32 -15.63
C TYR A 220 3.26 -40.80 -16.12
N LYS A 221 3.23 -41.44 -17.29
CA LYS A 221 4.38 -42.05 -17.94
C LYS A 221 4.92 -41.07 -18.97
N THR A 222 6.20 -40.73 -18.91
CA THR A 222 6.78 -39.70 -19.79
C THR A 222 7.06 -40.22 -21.21
N TYR A 223 7.13 -41.54 -21.42
CA TYR A 223 7.38 -42.15 -22.74
C TYR A 223 6.62 -43.47 -22.92
N PHE A 224 5.93 -43.63 -24.06
CA PHE A 224 5.27 -44.86 -24.50
C PHE A 224 5.96 -45.57 -25.67
N TYR A 225 7.10 -45.06 -26.18
CA TYR A 225 7.79 -45.64 -27.34
C TYR A 225 9.25 -45.95 -27.02
N GLY A 226 9.59 -47.24 -26.90
CA GLY A 226 10.97 -47.75 -26.84
C GLY A 226 11.16 -48.92 -25.87
N ILE A 227 12.03 -49.88 -26.24
CA ILE A 227 12.39 -51.12 -25.51
C ILE A 227 13.33 -50.80 -24.32
N GLY A 228 13.14 -49.65 -23.67
CA GLY A 228 14.01 -49.13 -22.59
C GLY A 228 13.33 -49.09 -21.22
N LYS A 229 14.13 -48.89 -20.15
CA LYS A 229 13.62 -48.70 -18.78
C LYS A 229 12.63 -47.53 -18.75
N SER A 230 11.40 -47.83 -18.35
CA SER A 230 10.34 -46.84 -18.21
C SER A 230 10.50 -46.05 -16.91
N ILE A 231 10.62 -44.72 -17.01
CA ILE A 231 10.61 -43.80 -15.86
C ILE A 231 9.22 -43.13 -15.80
N GLY A 232 8.50 -43.35 -14.70
CA GLY A 232 7.23 -42.69 -14.39
C GLY A 232 7.43 -41.58 -13.35
N LYS A 233 6.59 -40.54 -13.40
CA LYS A 233 6.50 -39.54 -12.34
C LYS A 233 5.17 -39.72 -11.60
N GLY A 234 5.27 -39.80 -10.27
CA GLY A 234 4.12 -39.74 -9.38
C GLY A 234 4.01 -38.35 -8.78
N GLU A 235 2.85 -37.72 -8.92
CA GLU A 235 2.51 -36.44 -8.30
C GLU A 235 1.37 -36.66 -7.32
N ARG A 236 1.43 -35.97 -6.17
CA ARG A 236 0.27 -35.84 -5.28
C ARG A 236 -0.47 -34.56 -5.65
N THR A 237 -1.75 -34.67 -5.93
CA THR A 237 -2.60 -33.54 -6.31
C THR A 237 -3.75 -33.42 -5.31
N TYR A 238 -4.14 -32.19 -5.05
CA TYR A 238 -5.22 -31.85 -4.12
C TYR A 238 -6.28 -31.07 -4.90
N ARG A 239 -7.55 -31.41 -4.70
CA ARG A 239 -8.69 -30.59 -5.11
C ARG A 239 -9.32 -30.01 -3.86
N LEU A 240 -9.36 -28.69 -3.82
CA LEU A 240 -9.95 -27.90 -2.75
C LEU A 240 -11.32 -27.42 -3.22
N SER A 241 -12.33 -27.63 -2.40
CA SER A 241 -13.62 -26.94 -2.50
C SER A 241 -13.93 -26.31 -1.17
N SER A 242 -14.57 -25.15 -1.18
CA SER A 242 -14.88 -24.39 0.03
C SER A 242 -16.34 -23.97 0.01
N ASP A 243 -16.99 -23.91 1.17
CA ASP A 243 -18.35 -23.39 1.32
C ASP A 243 -18.44 -21.88 1.05
N VAL A 244 -17.35 -21.17 1.34
CA VAL A 244 -17.14 -19.76 1.11
C VAL A 244 -15.87 -19.56 0.29
N PHE A 245 -15.88 -18.58 -0.59
CA PHE A 245 -14.88 -18.28 -1.63
C PHE A 245 -13.42 -18.73 -1.38
N LEU A 246 -12.85 -19.40 -2.38
CA LEU A 246 -11.41 -19.49 -2.65
C LEU A 246 -11.15 -18.56 -3.84
N PHE A 247 -10.68 -17.34 -3.60
CA PHE A 247 -10.28 -16.41 -4.66
C PHE A 247 -8.81 -16.61 -5.03
#